data_AF-A0A1W9SHJ5-F1
#
_entry.id   AF-A0A1W9SHJ5-F1
#
_cell.length_a   1.000
_cell.length_b   1.000
_cell.length_c   1.000
_cell.angle_alpha   90.00
_cell.angle_beta   90.00
_cell.angle_gamma   90.00
#
_symmetry.space_group_name_H-M   'P 1'
#
loop_
_entity.id
_entity.type
_entity.pdbx_description
1 polymer ?
#
loop_
_entity_poly.entity_id
_entity_poly.type
_entity_poly.pdbx_seq_one_letter_code
_entity_poly.pdbx_strand_id
1 'polypeptide(L)'
;QTTYIKMFSVYIYASLIGTLGLALKSLVIMLRESADVHFSLALLLNPEESETLLFKVLNSFDLFAIWQYAVLAIGFAVIYKFTIKKAGITMAVLFLITVVITVGLSQIF
;
A
#
# COMPACT_ATOMS: atom_id res chain seq x y z
N GLN A 1 20.92 -21.72 4.72
CA GLN A 1 21.30 -20.40 4.16
C GLN A 1 20.10 -19.46 4.27
N THR A 2 20.35 -18.26 4.75
CA THR A 2 19.53 -17.43 5.66
C THR A 2 18.15 -17.03 5.14
N THR A 3 17.09 -17.48 5.83
CA THR A 3 15.70 -17.05 5.62
C THR A 3 15.58 -15.52 5.62
N TYR A 4 16.37 -14.83 6.46
CA TYR A 4 16.42 -13.38 6.51
C TYR A 4 16.75 -12.73 5.16
N ILE A 5 17.83 -13.15 4.49
CA ILE A 5 18.25 -12.56 3.21
C ILE A 5 17.15 -12.77 2.17
N LYS A 6 16.54 -13.97 2.13
CA LYS A 6 15.44 -14.25 1.20
C LYS A 6 14.23 -13.35 1.45
N MET A 7 13.84 -13.18 2.71
CA MET A 7 12.73 -12.29 3.08
C MET A 7 13.01 -10.85 2.71
N PHE A 8 14.21 -10.38 3.02
CA PHE A 8 14.63 -9.02 2.72
C PHE A 8 14.71 -8.77 1.22
N SER A 9 15.21 -9.73 0.43
CA SER A 9 15.17 -9.66 -1.03
C SER A 9 13.74 -9.54 -1.55
N VAL A 10 12.81 -10.39 -1.08
CA VAL A 10 11.39 -10.30 -1.46
C VAL A 10 10.82 -8.92 -1.11
N TYR A 11 11.15 -8.38 0.07
CA TYR A 11 10.72 -7.05 0.46
C TYR A 11 11.26 -5.97 -0.48
N ILE A 12 12.55 -6.00 -0.83
CA ILE A 12 13.16 -5.06 -1.78
C ILE A 12 12.44 -5.14 -3.13
N TYR A 13 12.27 -6.34 -3.69
CA TYR A 13 11.61 -6.51 -4.98
C TYR A 13 10.16 -6.03 -4.95
N ALA A 14 9.42 -6.28 -3.86
CA ALA A 14 8.06 -5.77 -3.71
C ALA A 14 8.04 -4.25 -3.55
N SER A 15 9.02 -3.64 -2.86
CA SER A 15 9.08 -2.19 -2.69
C SER A 15 9.28 -1.41 -3.99
N LEU A 16 9.83 -2.05 -5.03
CA LEU A 16 9.91 -1.43 -6.37
C LEU A 16 8.51 -1.06 -6.91
N ILE A 17 7.47 -1.79 -6.51
CA ILE A 17 6.08 -1.48 -6.87
C ILE A 17 5.64 -0.18 -6.21
N GLY A 18 5.91 -0.02 -4.91
CA GLY A 18 5.63 1.22 -4.19
C GLY A 18 6.40 2.40 -4.77
N THR A 19 7.69 2.22 -5.07
CA THR A 19 8.51 3.25 -5.73
C THR A 19 7.97 3.63 -7.10
N LEU A 20 7.51 2.65 -7.90
CA LEU A 20 6.85 2.91 -9.17
C LEU A 20 5.58 3.75 -8.99
N GLY A 21 4.76 3.43 -7.98
CA GLY A 21 3.57 4.20 -7.65
C GLY A 21 3.88 5.66 -7.29
N LEU A 22 4.92 5.88 -6.49
CA LEU A 22 5.39 7.23 -6.16
C LEU A 22 5.91 8.00 -7.38
N ALA A 23 6.67 7.33 -8.25
CA ALA A 23 7.19 7.92 -9.47
C ALA A 23 6.05 8.31 -10.43
N LEU A 24 5.04 7.45 -10.61
CA LEU A 24 3.89 7.77 -11.44
C LEU A 24 3.05 8.90 -10.81
N LYS A 25 2.88 8.90 -9.49
CA LYS A 25 2.15 9.96 -8.78
C LYS A 25 2.84 11.31 -8.95
N SER A 26 4.16 11.37 -8.76
CA SER A 26 4.92 12.63 -8.90
C SER A 26 4.87 13.18 -10.32
N LEU A 27 4.95 12.31 -11.34
CA LEU A 27 4.79 12.72 -12.73
C LEU A 27 3.40 13.31 -12.99
N VAL A 28 2.34 12.67 -12.50
CA VAL A 28 0.97 13.18 -12.69
C VAL A 28 0.73 14.50 -11.94
N ILE A 29 1.29 14.64 -10.73
CA ILE A 29 1.25 15.91 -9.98
C ILE A 29 1.90 17.04 -10.79
N MET A 30 3.07 16.78 -11.40
CA MET A 30 3.76 17.76 -12.24
C MET A 30 2.97 18.13 -13.49
N LEU A 31 2.31 17.16 -14.13
CA LEU A 31 1.50 17.39 -15.33
C LEU A 31 0.17 18.11 -15.04
N ARG A 32 -0.38 17.94 -13.83
CA ARG A 32 -1.66 18.54 -13.41
C ARG A 32 -1.50 19.83 -12.62
N GLU A 33 -0.28 20.19 -12.23
CA GLU A 33 0.01 21.31 -11.32
C GLU A 33 -0.81 21.25 -10.00
N SER A 34 -1.20 20.05 -9.57
CA SER A 34 -2.03 19.82 -8.40
C SER A 34 -1.54 18.61 -7.62
N ALA A 35 -1.46 18.76 -6.30
CA ALA A 35 -1.13 17.67 -5.37
C ALA A 35 -2.31 16.70 -5.14
N ASP A 36 -3.51 17.09 -5.59
CA ASP A 36 -4.74 16.30 -5.49
C ASP A 36 -4.78 15.22 -6.58
N VAL A 37 -3.91 14.22 -6.41
CA VAL A 37 -3.78 13.07 -7.29
C VAL A 37 -3.85 11.80 -6.45
N HIS A 38 -4.83 10.96 -6.77
CA HIS A 38 -5.11 9.73 -6.06
C HIS A 38 -5.13 8.54 -7.02
N PHE A 39 -4.51 7.42 -6.65
CA PHE A 39 -4.66 6.11 -7.30
C PHE A 39 -5.37 5.12 -6.38
N SER A 40 -6.15 5.66 -5.47
CA SER A 40 -6.83 4.95 -4.39
C SER A 40 -8.34 4.96 -4.57
N LEU A 41 -9.04 4.20 -3.73
CA LEU A 41 -10.50 4.19 -3.71
C LEU A 41 -11.13 5.54 -3.33
N ALA A 42 -10.33 6.50 -2.84
CA ALA A 42 -10.80 7.85 -2.53
C ALA A 42 -11.31 8.60 -3.77
N LEU A 43 -10.95 8.18 -4.99
CA LEU A 43 -11.49 8.70 -6.25
C LEU A 43 -13.02 8.54 -6.39
N LEU A 44 -13.63 7.68 -5.56
CA LEU A 44 -15.08 7.47 -5.53
C LEU A 44 -15.82 8.54 -4.72
N LEU A 45 -15.11 9.40 -4.00
CA LEU A 45 -15.67 10.48 -3.19
C LEU A 45 -15.46 11.85 -3.86
N ASN A 46 -16.18 12.85 -3.38
CA ASN A 46 -15.98 14.22 -3.85
C ASN A 46 -14.69 14.80 -3.24
N PRO A 47 -13.97 15.67 -3.97
CA PRO A 47 -12.75 16.33 -3.45
C PRO A 47 -12.97 17.13 -2.16
N GLU A 48 -14.18 17.68 -1.98
CA GLU A 48 -14.59 18.41 -0.76
C GLU A 48 -14.59 17.52 0.50
N GLU A 49 -14.62 16.19 0.32
CA GLU A 49 -14.62 15.22 1.42
C GLU A 49 -13.21 14.79 1.86
N SER A 50 -12.16 15.42 1.33
CA SER A 50 -10.75 15.05 1.54
C SER A 50 -10.31 15.01 3.01
N GLU A 51 -10.93 15.81 3.88
CA GLU A 51 -10.63 15.83 5.32
C GLU A 51 -11.38 14.77 6.12
N THR A 52 -12.39 14.13 5.53
CA THR A 52 -13.23 13.16 6.22
C THR A 52 -12.46 11.89 6.57
N LEU A 53 -12.85 11.24 7.67
CA LEU A 53 -12.31 9.94 8.06
C LEU A 53 -12.48 8.90 6.95
N LEU A 54 -13.63 8.91 6.28
CA LEU A 54 -13.92 7.97 5.19
C LEU A 54 -12.94 8.16 4.03
N PHE A 55 -12.68 9.41 3.63
CA PHE A 55 -11.70 9.70 2.58
C PHE A 55 -10.31 9.23 2.98
N LYS A 56 -9.85 9.52 4.20
CA LYS A 56 -8.53 9.07 4.69
C LYS A 56 -8.40 7.53 4.68
N VAL A 57 -9.46 6.81 5.07
CA VAL A 57 -9.50 5.35 5.00
C VAL A 57 -9.44 4.86 3.56
N LEU A 58 -10.33 5.34 2.68
CA LEU A 58 -10.35 4.93 1.27
C LEU A 58 -9.07 5.31 0.54
N ASN A 59 -8.44 6.42 0.93
CA ASN A 59 -7.17 6.85 0.36
C ASN A 59 -6.02 5.90 0.70
N SER A 60 -6.12 5.16 1.81
CA SER A 60 -5.13 4.15 2.18
C SER A 60 -5.21 2.90 1.29
N PHE A 61 -6.36 2.64 0.62
CA PHE A 61 -6.54 1.59 -0.38
C PHE A 61 -6.00 2.05 -1.74
N ASP A 62 -4.71 2.33 -1.79
CA ASP A 62 -3.98 2.69 -3.01
C ASP A 62 -3.63 1.46 -3.84
N LEU A 63 -3.77 1.57 -5.17
CA LEU A 63 -3.48 0.48 -6.12
C LEU A 63 -2.07 -0.11 -5.95
N PHE A 64 -1.06 0.73 -5.81
CA PHE A 64 0.33 0.28 -5.72
C PHE A 64 0.64 -0.34 -4.37
N ALA A 65 0.01 0.16 -3.29
CA ALA A 65 0.09 -0.48 -1.99
C ALA A 65 -0.51 -1.89 -2.03
N ILE A 66 -1.75 -2.04 -2.53
CA ILE A 66 -2.41 -3.35 -2.62
C ILE A 66 -1.58 -4.32 -3.47
N TRP A 67 -1.04 -3.86 -4.60
CA TRP A 67 -0.18 -4.67 -5.45
C TRP A 67 1.12 -5.10 -4.74
N GLN A 68 1.78 -4.19 -4.03
CA GLN A 68 2.96 -4.50 -3.22
C GLN A 68 2.66 -5.58 -2.16
N TYR A 69 1.58 -5.44 -1.40
CA TYR A 69 1.17 -6.43 -0.39
C TYR A 69 0.81 -7.79 -1.00
N ALA A 70 0.20 -7.81 -2.19
CA ALA A 70 -0.08 -9.05 -2.91
C ALA A 70 1.22 -9.78 -3.31
N VAL A 71 2.23 -9.05 -3.81
CA VAL A 71 3.53 -9.62 -4.16
C VAL A 71 4.29 -10.09 -2.92
N LEU A 72 4.22 -9.37 -1.81
CA LEU A 72 4.77 -9.81 -0.52
C LEU A 72 4.11 -11.13 -0.06
N ALA A 73 2.78 -11.25 -0.19
CA ALA A 73 2.06 -12.47 0.17
C ALA A 73 2.55 -13.67 -0.65
N ILE A 74 2.75 -13.50 -1.96
CA ILE A 74 3.28 -14.54 -2.84
C ILE A 74 4.72 -14.91 -2.44
N GLY A 75 5.59 -13.91 -2.28
CA GLY A 75 6.99 -14.14 -1.93
C GLY A 75 7.16 -14.85 -0.58
N PHE A 76 6.38 -14.47 0.42
CA PHE A 76 6.39 -15.14 1.72
C PHE A 76 5.76 -16.53 1.69
N ALA A 77 4.70 -16.75 0.90
CA ALA A 77 4.17 -18.10 0.69
C ALA A 77 5.25 -19.05 0.14
N VAL A 78 6.08 -18.58 -0.79
CA VAL A 78 7.19 -19.36 -1.37
C VAL A 78 8.31 -19.60 -0.35
N ILE A 79 8.76 -18.57 0.37
CA ILE A 79 9.86 -18.69 1.34
C ILE A 79 9.51 -19.62 2.50
N TYR A 80 8.32 -19.42 3.08
CA TYR A 80 7.88 -20.16 4.25
C TYR A 80 7.14 -21.46 3.92
N LYS A 81 6.91 -21.73 2.63
CA LYS A 81 6.11 -22.87 2.14
C LYS A 81 4.71 -22.90 2.76
N PHE A 82 4.13 -21.72 2.98
CA PHE A 82 2.76 -21.60 3.46
C PHE A 82 1.78 -21.61 2.28
N THR A 83 0.54 -22.00 2.54
CA THR A 83 -0.53 -21.82 1.56
C THR A 83 -0.71 -20.33 1.26
N ILE A 84 -0.94 -19.97 -0.01
CA ILE A 84 -1.17 -18.58 -0.43
C ILE A 84 -2.30 -17.92 0.37
N LYS A 85 -3.32 -18.68 0.77
CA LYS A 85 -4.42 -18.22 1.63
C LYS A 85 -3.91 -17.67 2.97
N LYS A 86 -3.03 -18.41 3.66
CA LYS A 86 -2.46 -17.99 4.94
C LYS A 86 -1.60 -16.74 4.77
N ALA A 87 -0.71 -16.72 3.77
CA ALA A 87 0.14 -15.56 3.52
C ALA A 87 -0.67 -14.31 3.13
N GLY A 88 -1.70 -14.48 2.30
CA GLY A 88 -2.62 -13.42 1.92
C GLY A 88 -3.38 -12.85 3.11
N ILE A 89 -3.90 -13.69 4.00
CA ILE A 89 -4.56 -13.24 5.24
C ILE A 89 -3.57 -12.46 6.11
N THR A 90 -2.35 -12.96 6.30
CA THR A 90 -1.33 -12.26 7.10
C THR A 90 -1.01 -10.89 6.51
N MET A 91 -0.81 -10.79 5.18
CA MET A 91 -0.53 -9.51 4.53
C MET A 91 -1.74 -8.56 4.56
N ALA A 92 -2.96 -9.07 4.44
CA ALA A 92 -4.17 -8.27 4.55
C ALA A 92 -4.33 -7.68 5.97
N VAL A 93 -4.06 -8.48 7.01
CA VAL A 93 -4.07 -8.01 8.40
C VAL A 93 -2.99 -6.94 8.63
N LEU A 94 -1.76 -7.17 8.14
CA LEU A 94 -0.70 -6.16 8.23
C LEU A 94 -1.08 -4.87 7.51
N PHE A 95 -1.65 -4.97 6.31
CA PHE A 95 -2.15 -3.81 5.58
C PHE A 95 -3.19 -3.04 6.41
N LEU A 96 -4.21 -3.72 6.95
CA LEU A 96 -5.23 -3.08 7.79
C LEU A 96 -4.64 -2.42 9.05
N ILE A 97 -3.64 -3.03 9.69
CA ILE A 97 -2.91 -2.41 10.80
C ILE A 97 -2.25 -1.11 10.35
N THR A 98 -1.58 -1.11 9.18
CA THR A 98 -0.98 0.12 8.65
C THR A 98 -2.00 1.20 8.31
N VAL A 99 -3.19 0.83 7.82
CA VAL A 99 -4.31 1.76 7.60
C VAL A 99 -4.73 2.41 8.92
N VAL A 100 -4.99 1.60 9.95
CA VAL A 100 -5.42 2.09 11.27
C VAL A 100 -4.38 3.04 11.87
N ILE A 101 -3.10 2.67 11.82
CA ILE A 101 -2.01 3.51 12.32
C ILE A 101 -1.94 4.82 11.54
N THR A 102 -1.94 4.76 10.22
CA THR A 102 -1.77 5.96 9.37
C THR A 102 -2.95 6.92 9.51
N VAL A 103 -4.18 6.40 9.45
CA VAL A 103 -5.39 7.20 9.63
C VAL A 103 -5.47 7.75 11.04
N GLY A 104 -5.15 6.95 12.06
CA GLY A 104 -5.12 7.38 13.46
C GLY A 104 -4.10 8.50 13.72
N LEU A 105 -2.89 8.37 13.17
CA LEU A 105 -1.86 9.42 13.25
C LEU A 105 -2.32 10.71 12.57
N SER A 106 -2.99 10.63 11.41
CA SER A 106 -3.52 11.79 10.69
C SER A 106 -4.72 12.50 11.36
N GLN A 107 -5.17 12.02 12.53
CA GLN A 107 -6.14 12.76 13.36
C GLN A 107 -5.45 13.63 14.42
N ILE A 108 -4.19 13.30 14.75
CA ILE A 108 -3.43 13.95 15.82
C ILE A 108 -2.55 15.06 15.23
N PHE A 109 -1.97 14.80 14.06
CA PHE A 109 -1.15 15.73 13.28
C PHE A 109 -1.92 16.21 12.06
#